data_AF-A0A7C1BHA4-F1
#
_entry.id   AF-A0A7C1BHA4-F1
#
_cell.length_a   1.000
_cell.length_b   1.000
_cell.length_c   1.000
_cell.angle_alpha   90.00
_cell.angle_beta   90.00
_cell.angle_gamma   90.00
#
_symmetry.space_group_name_H-M   'P 1'
#
loop_
_entity.id
_entity.type
_entity.pdbx_description
1 polymer ?
#
loop_
_entity_poly.entity_id
_entity_poly.type
_entity_poly.pdbx_seq_one_letter_code
_entity_poly.pdbx_strand_id
1 'polypeptide(L)'
;MFKFAEMMKDALVLKGKMSKLEKALKKMKIEGESGGGMVKVLMDGQQKVLKISIDDELMKKGDRKFLEDLLLSAINDAREKSQEAAQEEMKKILGDLSQGLGDVGSFFPS
;
A
#
# COMPACT_ATOMS: atom_id res chain seq x y z
N MET A 1 -8.50 37.66 7.20
CA MET A 1 -9.52 36.90 6.44
C MET A 1 -8.92 36.14 5.25
N PHE A 2 -8.01 36.70 4.45
CA PHE A 2 -7.39 36.02 3.29
C PHE A 2 -6.66 34.70 3.61
N LYS A 3 -5.82 34.67 4.66
CA LYS A 3 -5.10 33.46 5.11
C LYS A 3 -6.01 32.27 5.47
N PHE A 4 -7.25 32.53 5.91
CA PHE A 4 -8.19 31.47 6.28
C PHE A 4 -8.79 30.79 5.03
N ALA A 5 -9.03 31.57 3.96
CA ALA A 5 -9.52 31.04 2.70
C ALA A 5 -8.48 30.15 2.00
N GLU A 6 -7.20 30.54 2.02
CA GLU A 6 -6.09 29.72 1.51
C GLU A 6 -5.92 28.43 2.33
N MET A 7 -5.92 28.53 3.66
CA MET A 7 -5.81 27.36 4.52
C MET A 7 -6.96 26.36 4.32
N MET A 8 -8.18 26.84 4.10
CA MET A 8 -9.32 25.97 3.77
C MET A 8 -9.16 25.29 2.40
N LYS A 9 -8.63 26.01 1.39
CA LYS A 9 -8.39 25.44 0.06
C LYS A 9 -7.36 24.31 0.12
N ASP A 10 -6.26 24.50 0.84
CA ASP A 10 -5.21 23.49 1.01
C ASP A 10 -5.73 22.28 1.78
N ALA A 11 -6.53 22.50 2.83
CA ALA A 11 -7.16 21.43 3.59
C ALA A 11 -8.14 20.59 2.74
N LEU A 12 -8.90 21.22 1.85
CA LEU A 12 -9.80 20.52 0.93
C LEU A 12 -9.03 19.69 -0.10
N VAL A 13 -7.94 20.22 -0.64
CA VAL A 13 -7.06 19.48 -1.56
C VAL A 13 -6.45 18.26 -0.87
N LEU A 14 -5.92 18.43 0.34
CA LEU A 14 -5.37 17.34 1.13
C LEU A 14 -6.41 16.25 1.43
N LYS A 15 -7.62 16.64 1.86
CA LYS A 15 -8.73 15.71 2.11
C LYS A 15 -9.09 14.89 0.87
N GLY A 16 -9.15 15.53 -0.29
CA GLY A 16 -9.41 14.84 -1.56
C GLY A 16 -8.32 13.85 -1.93
N LYS A 17 -7.04 14.22 -1.72
CA LYS A 17 -5.89 13.34 -1.99
C LYS A 17 -5.83 12.14 -1.05
N MET A 18 -6.14 12.33 0.24
CA MET A 18 -6.22 11.23 1.21
C MET A 18 -7.29 10.20 0.82
N SER A 19 -8.47 10.66 0.39
CA SER A 19 -9.51 9.74 -0.10
C SER A 19 -9.10 8.97 -1.36
N LYS A 20 -8.33 9.62 -2.26
CA LYS A 20 -7.78 8.94 -3.44
C LYS A 20 -6.72 7.90 -3.06
N LEU A 21 -5.83 8.22 -2.12
CA LEU A 21 -4.84 7.29 -1.59
C LEU A 21 -5.50 6.05 -0.99
N GLU A 22 -6.47 6.22 -0.09
CA GLU A 22 -7.19 5.09 0.51
C GLU A 22 -7.82 4.18 -0.55
N LYS A 23 -8.45 4.76 -1.58
CA LYS A 23 -9.03 4.00 -2.69
C LYS A 23 -7.97 3.28 -3.52
N ALA A 24 -6.80 3.91 -3.73
CA ALA A 24 -5.70 3.30 -4.46
C ALA A 24 -5.15 2.09 -3.68
N LEU A 25 -4.80 2.27 -2.40
CA LEU A 25 -4.30 1.21 -1.53
C LEU A 25 -5.25 0.01 -1.48
N LYS A 26 -6.55 0.25 -1.33
CA LYS A 26 -7.58 -0.81 -1.30
C LYS A 26 -7.70 -1.61 -2.61
N LYS A 27 -7.37 -0.99 -3.75
CA LYS A 27 -7.42 -1.63 -5.07
C LYS A 27 -6.16 -2.42 -5.38
N MET A 28 -5.05 -2.13 -4.72
CA MET A 28 -3.80 -2.86 -4.92
C MET A 28 -3.97 -4.34 -4.58
N LYS A 29 -3.24 -5.17 -5.34
CA LYS A 29 -3.20 -6.61 -5.19
C LYS A 29 -1.73 -6.99 -5.13
N ILE A 30 -1.29 -7.41 -3.96
CA ILE A 30 0.10 -7.62 -3.62
C ILE A 30 0.22 -9.09 -3.23
N GLU A 31 1.02 -9.82 -3.98
CA GLU A 31 1.22 -11.25 -3.76
C GLU A 31 2.53 -11.47 -3.00
N GLY A 32 2.41 -12.02 -1.80
CA GLY A 32 3.52 -12.61 -1.09
C GLY A 32 3.50 -14.13 -1.19
N GLU A 33 4.66 -14.75 -1.12
CA GLU A 33 4.79 -16.20 -1.28
C GLU A 33 5.88 -16.78 -0.38
N SER A 34 5.78 -18.08 -0.12
CA SER A 34 6.80 -18.84 0.59
C SER A 34 6.87 -20.27 0.06
N GLY A 35 7.97 -20.96 0.39
CA GLY A 35 8.19 -22.35 -0.02
C GLY A 35 8.20 -22.53 -1.53
N GLY A 36 8.75 -21.57 -2.29
CA GLY A 36 8.79 -21.63 -3.76
C GLY A 36 7.43 -21.49 -4.44
N GLY A 37 6.48 -20.80 -3.80
CA GLY A 37 5.13 -20.58 -4.33
C GLY A 37 4.10 -21.61 -3.86
N MET A 38 4.49 -22.54 -2.97
CA MET A 38 3.55 -23.50 -2.36
C MET A 38 2.52 -22.82 -1.45
N VAL A 39 2.85 -21.68 -0.84
CA VAL A 39 1.89 -20.82 -0.14
C VAL A 39 1.94 -19.44 -0.76
N LYS A 40 0.77 -18.92 -1.13
CA LYS A 40 0.60 -17.57 -1.71
C LYS A 40 -0.45 -16.79 -0.93
N VAL A 41 -0.12 -15.56 -0.57
CA VAL A 41 -0.98 -14.65 0.17
C VAL A 41 -1.21 -13.40 -0.67
N LEU A 42 -2.47 -13.15 -1.01
CA LEU A 42 -2.90 -11.93 -1.67
C LEU A 42 -3.32 -10.91 -0.61
N MET A 43 -2.65 -9.77 -0.57
CA MET A 43 -2.88 -8.65 0.35
C MET A 43 -3.20 -7.37 -0.45
N ASP A 44 -3.98 -6.46 0.11
CA ASP A 44 -4.11 -5.10 -0.44
C ASP A 44 -3.08 -4.13 0.16
N GLY A 45 -2.99 -2.91 -0.37
CA GLY A 45 -2.09 -1.87 0.13
C GLY A 45 -2.49 -1.32 1.51
N GLN A 46 -3.62 -1.76 2.09
CA GLN A 46 -4.02 -1.47 3.47
C GLN A 46 -3.65 -2.62 4.42
N GLN A 47 -2.79 -3.54 3.96
CA GLN A 47 -2.35 -4.72 4.70
C GLN A 47 -3.48 -5.71 5.03
N LYS A 48 -4.60 -5.65 4.29
CA LYS A 48 -5.70 -6.60 4.45
C LYS A 48 -5.44 -7.84 3.61
N VAL A 49 -5.43 -9.01 4.24
CA VAL A 49 -5.39 -10.30 3.53
C VAL A 49 -6.72 -10.53 2.81
N LEU A 50 -6.64 -10.80 1.52
CA LEU A 50 -7.77 -11.00 0.62
C LEU A 50 -7.95 -12.47 0.24
N LYS A 51 -6.84 -13.20 0.06
CA LYS A 51 -6.85 -14.60 -0.31
C LYS A 51 -5.58 -15.28 0.19
N ILE A 52 -5.71 -16.54 0.60
CA ILE A 52 -4.59 -17.44 0.86
C ILE A 52 -4.78 -18.65 -0.06
N SER A 53 -3.73 -19.05 -0.76
CA SER A 53 -3.70 -20.25 -1.58
C SER A 53 -2.57 -21.15 -1.06
N ILE A 54 -2.87 -22.42 -0.89
CA ILE A 54 -1.95 -23.43 -0.37
C ILE A 54 -1.96 -24.58 -1.38
N ASP A 55 -0.78 -25.04 -1.77
CA ASP A 55 -0.62 -26.15 -2.69
C ASP A 55 -1.06 -27.48 -2.05
N ASP A 56 -1.74 -28.33 -2.83
CA ASP A 56 -2.25 -29.63 -2.37
C ASP A 56 -1.14 -30.56 -1.88
N GLU A 57 0.10 -30.42 -2.36
CA GLU A 57 1.24 -31.20 -1.89
C GLU A 57 1.57 -30.95 -0.42
N LEU A 58 1.41 -29.71 0.06
CA LEU A 58 1.61 -29.39 1.48
C LEU A 58 0.54 -30.06 2.36
N MET A 59 -0.69 -30.13 1.86
CA MET A 59 -1.79 -30.78 2.56
C MET A 59 -1.63 -32.31 2.60
N LYS A 60 -1.11 -32.91 1.52
CA LYS A 60 -0.84 -34.36 1.44
C LYS A 60 0.30 -34.82 2.34
N LYS A 61 1.34 -34.00 2.52
CA LYS A 61 2.48 -34.31 3.40
C LYS A 61 2.07 -34.39 4.88
N GLY A 62 0.97 -33.74 5.27
CA GLY A 62 0.46 -33.77 6.65
C GLY A 62 1.37 -33.10 7.68
N ASP A 63 2.43 -32.41 7.25
CA ASP A 63 3.34 -31.69 8.14
C ASP A 63 2.76 -30.31 8.46
N ARG A 64 1.90 -30.31 9.49
CA ARG A 64 1.25 -29.10 9.98
C ARG A 64 2.24 -28.02 10.39
N LYS A 65 3.35 -28.39 11.02
CA LYS A 65 4.33 -27.41 11.54
C LYS A 65 5.01 -26.70 10.38
N PHE A 66 5.39 -27.43 9.35
CA PHE A 66 5.95 -26.86 8.14
C PHE A 66 4.96 -25.92 7.43
N LEU A 67 3.68 -26.31 7.34
CA LEU A 67 2.65 -25.44 6.76
C LEU A 67 2.45 -24.14 7.55
N GLU A 68 2.44 -24.21 8.88
CA GLU A 68 2.32 -23.03 9.76
C GLU A 68 3.51 -22.08 9.57
N ASP A 69 4.73 -22.61 9.47
CA ASP A 69 5.95 -21.81 9.20
C ASP A 69 5.90 -21.14 7.82
N LEU A 70 5.44 -21.86 6.78
CA LEU A 70 5.29 -21.29 5.43
C LEU A 70 4.22 -20.19 5.39
N LEU A 71 3.09 -20.39 6.06
CA LEU A 71 2.04 -19.38 6.19
C LEU A 71 2.56 -18.10 6.84
N LEU A 72 3.28 -18.24 7.96
CA LEU A 72 3.90 -17.11 8.65
C LEU A 72 4.84 -16.34 7.72
N SER A 73 5.70 -17.06 6.99
CA SER A 73 6.65 -16.47 6.05
C SER A 73 5.94 -15.74 4.89
N ALA A 74 4.92 -16.35 4.27
CA ALA A 74 4.21 -15.75 3.14
C ALA A 74 3.39 -14.51 3.54
N ILE A 75 2.81 -14.50 4.75
CA ILE A 75 2.09 -13.34 5.27
C ILE A 75 3.05 -12.18 5.53
N ASN A 76 4.22 -12.46 6.12
CA ASN A 76 5.22 -11.43 6.38
C ASN A 76 5.79 -10.86 5.07
N ASP A 77 6.07 -11.71 4.09
CA ASP A 77 6.50 -11.28 2.74
C ASP A 77 5.45 -10.40 2.06
N ALA A 78 4.16 -10.80 2.09
CA ALA A 78 3.07 -9.98 1.55
C ALA A 78 2.94 -8.63 2.26
N ARG A 79 3.15 -8.61 3.59
CA ARG A 79 3.07 -7.41 4.41
C ARG A 79 4.21 -6.44 4.09
N GLU A 80 5.44 -6.93 3.96
CA GLU A 80 6.61 -6.12 3.63
C GLU A 80 6.44 -5.47 2.26
N LYS A 81 6.10 -6.26 1.24
CA LYS A 81 5.74 -5.77 -0.10
C LYS A 81 4.58 -4.77 -0.06
N SER A 82 3.58 -4.99 0.80
CA SER A 82 2.48 -4.04 0.98
C SER A 82 2.91 -2.72 1.57
N GLN A 83 3.87 -2.71 2.50
CA GLN A 83 4.39 -1.48 3.09
C GLN A 83 5.19 -0.69 2.08
N GLU A 84 6.04 -1.35 1.30
CA GLU A 84 6.81 -0.73 0.22
C GLU A 84 5.88 -0.10 -0.81
N ALA A 85 4.90 -0.86 -1.30
CA ALA A 85 3.96 -0.36 -2.31
C ALA A 85 3.10 0.80 -1.78
N ALA A 86 2.71 0.77 -0.50
CA ALA A 86 2.00 1.89 0.13
C ALA A 86 2.86 3.15 0.25
N GLN A 87 4.15 3.00 0.58
CA GLN A 87 5.09 4.13 0.61
C GLN A 87 5.31 4.73 -0.77
N GLU A 88 5.39 3.90 -1.82
CA GLU A 88 5.50 4.38 -3.19
C GLU A 88 4.26 5.16 -3.64
N GLU A 89 3.05 4.66 -3.36
CA GLU A 89 1.82 5.37 -3.68
C GLU A 89 1.68 6.70 -2.92
N MET A 90 2.10 6.72 -1.64
CA MET A 90 2.18 7.96 -0.88
C MET A 90 3.14 8.97 -1.54
N LYS A 91 4.34 8.51 -1.94
CA LYS A 91 5.33 9.35 -2.63
C LYS A 91 4.80 9.90 -3.95
N LYS A 92 4.06 9.11 -4.74
CA LYS A 92 3.44 9.58 -5.99
C LYS A 92 2.42 10.69 -5.73
N ILE A 93 1.49 10.49 -4.79
CA ILE A 93 0.44 11.48 -4.49
C ILE A 93 1.02 12.78 -3.91
N LEU A 94 2.06 12.68 -3.09
CA LEU A 94 2.81 13.82 -2.57
C LEU A 94 3.70 14.48 -3.62
N GLY A 95 4.31 13.71 -4.53
CA GLY A 95 5.04 14.22 -5.69
C GLY A 95 4.15 15.03 -6.62
N ASP A 96 2.95 14.51 -6.93
CA ASP A 96 1.91 15.24 -7.65
C ASP A 96 1.42 16.49 -6.89
N LEU A 97 1.54 16.50 -5.56
CA LEU A 97 1.23 17.68 -4.74
C LEU A 97 2.34 18.73 -4.86
N SER A 98 3.59 18.31 -4.78
CA SER A 98 4.76 19.18 -4.96
C SER A 98 4.78 19.79 -6.36
N GLN A 99 4.46 19.02 -7.41
CA GLN A 99 4.33 19.55 -8.77
C GLN A 99 3.10 20.45 -8.95
N GLY A 100 1.96 20.11 -8.33
CA GLY A 100 0.76 20.94 -8.36
C GLY A 100 0.86 22.23 -7.52
N LEU A 101 1.75 22.27 -6.53
CA LEU A 101 2.11 23.46 -5.74
C LEU A 101 3.40 24.13 -6.25
N GLY A 102 4.04 23.54 -7.26
CA GLY A 102 5.31 23.99 -7.85
C GLY A 102 5.19 25.27 -8.69
N ASP A 103 3.96 25.73 -8.98
CA ASP A 103 3.72 27.04 -9.61
C ASP A 103 3.42 28.15 -8.59
N VAL A 104 3.75 27.95 -7.31
CA VAL A 104 3.78 29.01 -6.29
C VAL A 104 5.21 29.44 -5.97
N GLY A 105 6.21 28.61 -6.30
CA GLY A 105 7.64 28.93 -6.16
C GLY A 105 8.15 29.96 -7.17
N SER A 106 7.38 30.21 -8.23
CA SER A 106 7.59 31.29 -9.22
C SER A 106 7.09 32.67 -8.74
N PHE A 107 6.39 32.74 -7.58
CA PHE A 107 5.79 33.97 -7.05
C PHE A 107 6.53 34.61 -5.86
N PHE A 108 7.60 33.98 -5.35
CA PHE A 108 8.47 34.58 -4.36
C PHE A 108 9.83 34.91 -5.00
N PRO A 109 10.09 36.18 -5.38
CA PRO A 109 11.43 36.61 -5.71
C PRO A 109 12.32 36.55 -4.46
N SER A 110 13.59 36.23 -4.71
CA SER A 110 14.69 35.87 -3.78
C SER A 110 14.71 36.56 -2.41
#